data_AF-A0A9D1Z8Q8-F1
#
_entry.id   AF-A0A9D1Z8Q8-F1
#
_cell.length_a   1.000
_cell.length_b   1.000
_cell.length_c   1.000
_cell.angle_alpha   90.00
_cell.angle_beta   90.00
_cell.angle_gamma   90.00
#
_symmetry.space_group_name_H-M   'P 1'
#
loop_
_entity.id
_entity.type
_entity.pdbx_description
1 polymer ?
#
loop_
_entity_poly.entity_id
_entity_poly.type
_entity_poly.pdbx_seq_one_letter_code
_entity_poly.pdbx_strand_id
1 'polypeptide(L)' 'METLEKLKEILSECKGEDLDITPETTFDELDFDSLDKVDIVMQIEEAYDISLGDNMQLSTVGELVAKIDEAVANK' A
#
# COMPACT_ATOMS: atom_id res chain seq x y z
N MET A 1 4.93 11.10 5.68
CA MET A 1 6.21 10.38 5.54
C MET A 1 6.19 9.05 6.27
N GLU A 2 5.53 8.94 7.44
CA GLU A 2 5.33 7.65 8.14
C GLU A 2 4.57 6.62 7.28
N THR A 3 3.59 7.05 6.48
CA THR A 3 2.78 6.14 5.65
C THR A 3 3.59 5.36 4.62
N LEU A 4 4.61 5.97 4.00
CA LEU A 4 5.47 5.27 3.04
C LEU A 4 6.36 4.24 3.75
N GLU A 5 6.88 4.57 4.93
CA GLU A 5 7.68 3.64 5.74
C GLU A 5 6.84 2.47 6.23
N LYS A 6 5.63 2.74 6.71
CA LYS A 6 4.68 1.69 7.12
C LYS A 6 4.28 0.80 5.95
N LEU A 7 4.03 1.39 4.79
CA LEU A 7 3.72 0.66 3.58
C LEU A 7 4.91 -0.22 3.18
N LYS A 8 6.14 0.29 3.28
CA LYS A 8 7.36 -0.51 3.03
C LYS A 8 7.43 -1.72 3.96
N GLU A 9 7.16 -1.56 5.25
CA GLU A 9 7.10 -2.68 6.20
C GLU A 9 6.07 -3.73 5.76
N ILE A 10 4.83 -3.32 5.48
CA ILE A 10 3.74 -4.24 5.08
C ILE A 10 4.09 -4.97 3.77
N LEU A 11 4.60 -4.26 2.78
CA LEU A 11 5.00 -4.85 1.50
C LEU A 11 6.14 -5.84 1.69
N SER A 12 7.18 -5.48 2.46
CA SER A 12 8.30 -6.38 2.76
C SER A 12 7.85 -7.64 3.51
N GLU A 13 6.90 -7.50 4.44
CA GLU A 13 6.31 -8.63 5.17
C GLU A 13 5.49 -9.55 4.25
N CYS A 14 4.65 -8.98 3.38
CA CYS A 14 3.88 -9.75 2.39
C CYS A 14 4.78 -10.53 1.44
N LYS A 15 5.86 -9.90 0.94
CA LYS A 15 6.79 -10.51 0.00
C LYS A 15 7.79 -11.46 0.66
N GLY A 16 8.02 -11.30 1.97
CA GLY A 16 9.00 -12.08 2.74
C GLY A 16 10.45 -11.68 2.47
N GLU A 17 10.68 -10.50 1.90
CA GLU A 17 12.01 -9.92 1.66
C GLU A 17 11.99 -8.41 1.85
N ASP A 18 13.15 -7.81 2.11
CA ASP A 18 13.24 -6.36 2.31
C ASP A 18 13.16 -5.65 0.95
N LEU A 19 12.01 -5.01 0.69
CA LEU A 19 11.74 -4.29 -0.55
C LEU A 19 12.17 -2.83 -0.42
N ASP A 20 12.95 -2.34 -1.38
CA ASP A 20 13.23 -0.92 -1.48
C ASP A 20 12.23 -0.23 -2.41
N ILE A 21 11.19 0.34 -1.81
CA ILE A 21 10.13 1.05 -2.53
C ILE A 21 10.33 2.56 -2.52
N THR A 22 10.04 3.19 -3.64
CA THR A 22 9.94 4.64 -3.79
C THR A 22 8.52 5.02 -4.19
N PRO A 23 8.11 6.30 -4.07
CA PRO A 23 6.80 6.74 -4.54
C PRO A 23 6.55 6.47 -6.04
N GLU A 24 7.60 6.38 -6.85
CA GLU A 24 7.53 6.10 -8.29
C GLU A 24 7.47 4.60 -8.59
N THR A 25 7.83 3.75 -7.63
CA THR A 25 7.81 2.29 -7.79
C THR A 25 6.38 1.81 -8.05
N THR A 26 6.23 0.92 -9.02
CA THR A 26 4.94 0.32 -9.36
C THR A 26 4.75 -1.03 -8.69
N PHE A 27 3.50 -1.42 -8.43
CA PHE A 27 3.23 -2.75 -7.88
C PHE A 27 3.62 -3.88 -8.84
N ASP A 28 3.60 -3.60 -10.14
CA ASP A 28 3.99 -4.56 -11.16
C ASP A 28 5.51 -4.79 -11.17
N GLU A 29 6.33 -3.78 -10.84
CA GLU A 29 7.79 -3.94 -10.64
C GLU A 29 8.14 -4.77 -9.41
N LEU A 30 7.27 -4.76 -8.41
CA LEU A 30 7.40 -5.53 -7.17
C LEU A 30 6.91 -6.98 -7.32
N ASP A 31 6.42 -7.35 -8.52
CA ASP A 31 5.86 -8.67 -8.83
C ASP A 31 4.67 -9.02 -7.91
N PHE A 32 3.91 -8.00 -7.46
CA PHE A 32 2.69 -8.20 -6.69
C PHE A 32 1.52 -8.52 -7.61
N ASP A 33 0.88 -9.65 -7.35
CA ASP A 33 -0.31 -10.05 -8.11
C ASP A 33 -1.58 -9.35 -7.59
N SER A 34 -2.73 -9.65 -8.20
CA SER A 34 -4.00 -9.04 -7.78
C SER A 34 -4.46 -9.49 -6.39
N LEU A 35 -4.05 -10.66 -5.91
CA LEU A 35 -4.38 -11.16 -4.59
C LEU A 35 -3.52 -10.48 -3.53
N ASP A 36 -2.21 -10.35 -3.79
CA ASP A 36 -1.30 -9.63 -2.91
C ASP A 36 -1.76 -8.18 -2.71
N LYS A 37 -2.16 -7.51 -3.81
CA LYS A 37 -2.70 -6.14 -3.76
C LYS A 37 -3.93 -6.06 -2.85
N VAL A 38 -4.80 -7.07 -2.84
CA VAL A 38 -5.97 -7.12 -1.94
C VAL A 38 -5.55 -7.31 -0.48
N ASP A 39 -4.62 -8.23 -0.21
CA ASP A 39 -4.14 -8.50 1.15
C ASP A 39 -3.42 -7.29 1.76
N ILE A 40 -2.57 -6.61 0.98
CA ILE A 40 -1.89 -5.37 1.39
C ILE A 40 -2.91 -4.30 1.76
N VAL A 41 -3.92 -4.12 0.91
CA VAL A 41 -5.00 -3.15 1.15
C VAL A 41 -5.74 -3.45 2.44
N MET A 42 -6.13 -4.70 2.66
CA MET A 42 -6.85 -5.09 3.87
C MET A 42 -6.02 -4.83 5.12
N GLN A 43 -4.71 -5.14 5.09
CA GLN A 43 -3.80 -4.85 6.20
C GLN A 43 -3.69 -3.34 6.48
N ILE A 44 -3.66 -2.52 5.44
CA ILE A 44 -3.63 -1.05 5.58
C ILE A 44 -4.94 -0.53 6.15
N GLU A 45 -6.08 -0.99 5.63
CA GLU A 45 -7.41 -0.64 6.12
C GLU A 45 -7.55 -0.99 7.61
N GLU A 46 -7.07 -2.15 8.05
CA GLU A 46 -7.06 -2.55 9.46
C GLU A 46 -6.07 -1.72 10.31
N ALA A 47 -4.85 -1.50 9.80
CA ALA A 47 -3.81 -0.78 10.54
C ALA A 47 -4.14 0.70 10.79
N TYR A 48 -4.80 1.34 9.84
CA TYR A 48 -5.20 2.75 9.92
C TYR A 48 -6.69 2.92 10.29
N ASP A 49 -7.45 1.83 10.34
CA ASP A 49 -8.90 1.79 10.55
C ASP A 49 -9.60 2.76 9.57
N ILE A 50 -9.33 2.56 8.28
CA ILE A 50 -9.85 3.32 7.12
C ILE A 50 -10.49 2.39 6.10
N SER A 51 -11.19 2.94 5.11
CA SER A 51 -11.65 2.18 3.93
C SER A 51 -11.20 2.87 2.64
N LEU A 52 -10.42 2.15 1.85
CA LEU A 52 -9.90 2.56 0.55
C LEU A 52 -10.77 2.08 -0.62
N GLY A 53 -11.60 1.05 -0.37
CA GLY A 53 -12.59 0.53 -1.31
C GLY A 53 -12.08 -0.54 -2.29
N ASP A 54 -13.00 -1.30 -2.87
CA ASP A 54 -12.70 -2.53 -3.63
C ASP A 54 -11.97 -2.33 -4.98
N ASN A 55 -12.04 -1.14 -5.56
CA ASN A 55 -11.45 -0.84 -6.88
C ASN A 55 -10.20 0.02 -6.74
N MET A 56 -9.13 -0.57 -6.21
CA MET A 56 -7.82 0.08 -6.22
C MET A 56 -7.15 -0.05 -7.58
N GLN A 57 -7.49 0.87 -8.48
CA GLN A 57 -6.68 1.15 -9.67
C GLN A 57 -5.44 1.94 -9.25
N LEU A 58 -4.52 1.28 -8.55
CA LEU A 58 -3.25 1.88 -8.15
C LEU A 58 -2.16 1.37 -9.08
N SER A 59 -1.43 2.31 -9.67
CA SER A 59 -0.28 2.01 -10.52
C SER A 59 1.01 2.10 -9.70
N THR A 60 1.11 3.09 -8.82
CA THR A 60 2.32 3.37 -8.04
C THR A 60 2.10 3.31 -6.54
N VAL A 61 3.17 3.03 -5.81
CA VAL A 61 3.21 3.09 -4.33
C VAL A 61 2.86 4.49 -3.84
N GLY A 62 3.30 5.55 -4.53
CA GLY A 62 2.97 6.93 -4.18
C GLY A 62 1.48 7.25 -4.23
N GLU A 63 0.75 6.69 -5.21
CA GLU A 63 -0.72 6.82 -5.28
C GLU A 63 -1.40 6.16 -4.07
N LEU A 64 -0.92 4.98 -3.64
CA LEU A 64 -1.44 4.30 -2.47
C LEU A 64 -1.21 5.13 -1.20
N VAL A 65 0.00 5.65 -1.00
CA VAL A 65 0.33 6.51 0.14
C VAL A 65 -0.57 7.73 0.19
N ALA A 66 -0.77 8.42 -0.94
CA ALA A 66 -1.64 9.58 -1.00
C ALA A 66 -3.10 9.23 -0.66
N LYS A 67 -3.58 8.06 -1.10
CA LYS A 67 -4.92 7.56 -0.78
C LYS A 67 -5.10 7.27 0.71
N ILE A 68 -4.10 6.66 1.34
CA ILE A 68 -4.11 6.40 2.78
C ILE A 68 -4.12 7.72 3.55
N ASP A 69 -3.23 8.65 3.21
CA ASP A 69 -3.14 9.95 3.88
C ASP A 69 -4.46 10.73 3.75
N GLU A 70 -5.09 10.70 2.57
CA GLU A 70 -6.41 11.30 2.33
C GLU A 70 -7.50 10.61 3.17
N ALA A 71 -7.55 9.29 3.22
CA ALA A 71 -8.56 8.55 3.97
C ALA A 71 -8.41 8.75 5.48
N VAL A 72 -7.18 8.73 6.00
CA VAL A 72 -6.88 9.00 7.42
C VAL A 72 -7.24 10.45 7.79
N ALA A 73 -6.99 11.42 6.89
CA ALA A 73 -7.36 12.82 7.13
C ALA A 73 -8.87 13.07 7.10
N ASN A 74 -9.64 12.24 6.39
CA ASN A 74 -11.09 12.34 6.26
C ASN A 74 -11.88 11.45 7.22
N LYS A 75 -11.19 10.72 8.10
CA LYS A 75 -11.78 9.91 9.17
C LYS A 75 -12.31 10.79 10.31
#